data_AF-A0A177DZ65-F1
#
_entry.id   AF-A0A177DZ65-F1
#
_cell.length_a   1.000
_cell.length_b   1.000
_cell.length_c   1.000
_cell.angle_alpha   90.00
_cell.angle_beta   90.00
_cell.angle_gamma   90.00
#
_symmetry.space_group_name_H-M   'P 1'
#
loop_
_entity.id
_entity.type
_entity.pdbx_description
1 polymer ?
#
loop_
_entity_poly.entity_id
_entity_poly.type
_entity_poly.pdbx_seq_one_letter_code
_entity_poly.pdbx_strand_id
1 'polypeptide(L)'
;MAEEQAAHHLLNVVEERGLKVDLDNILLGFEDVKTKHEAAVWVEEYLHEDTLLSKEELELYQTLKKKGLLHQYESEGEPIRPILDHEIAAAIESLRSSTTAIEEQSKVLEAQKDALMKLKALDKPNLDVEHARNERRRKEGQEKTRLDVSVDDVVASVTEQMDDAQREIDSDKSTLKSYLSERFTSDDQILSRLPKLVSQIVTEPEVSEDEKSMEQWCKAIISFRAAEIKARVDTVFLTNALADSQNGLSEEAEANLKERKVALQAELEELHSEIASVAEMVVEHEIRKPMTEMKERKDRDRTQARTAWLNYVLSTLEYMGKRLSIINTGTQDTDEFQQALAHVQAAAAKRTPETQALAATPGLKRMNSSTSAFTPMVKLKPTSTLELPVALQDALRHAGISFSQDNIESLQDVLQQAQLERGKKLQDHYESTATSIHDGLAERSSKADTDLRAILSALYKHAPFQQASLMNPELDEQLKAMELELENKDRELLDAEGSELSLSDPKVRAFIGKYGK
;
A
#
# COMPACT_ATOMS: atom_id res chain seq x y z
N MET A 1 -88.85 14.18 -29.82
CA MET A 1 -89.17 13.00 -30.67
C MET A 1 -90.04 12.00 -29.91
N ALA A 2 -89.65 11.50 -28.72
CA ALA A 2 -90.52 10.64 -27.90
C ALA A 2 -91.81 11.37 -27.44
N GLU A 3 -91.71 12.65 -27.09
CA GLU A 3 -92.85 13.44 -26.59
C GLU A 3 -93.94 13.73 -27.64
N GLU A 4 -93.57 13.84 -28.92
CA GLU A 4 -94.52 14.00 -30.02
C GLU A 4 -95.21 12.67 -30.34
N GLN A 5 -94.49 11.54 -30.18
CA GLN A 5 -95.05 10.20 -30.33
C GLN A 5 -96.08 9.88 -29.24
N ALA A 6 -95.85 10.33 -27.99
CA ALA A 6 -96.82 10.18 -26.91
C ALA A 6 -98.12 10.96 -27.17
N ALA A 7 -98.04 12.19 -27.70
CA ALA A 7 -99.21 12.96 -28.08
C ALA A 7 -100.00 12.29 -29.22
N HIS A 8 -99.31 11.75 -30.22
CA HIS A 8 -99.95 10.98 -31.30
C HIS A 8 -100.54 9.64 -30.83
N HIS A 9 -99.91 8.96 -29.87
CA HIS A 9 -100.43 7.72 -29.28
C HIS A 9 -101.74 7.97 -28.52
N LEU A 10 -101.78 9.04 -27.72
CA LEU A 10 -103.00 9.43 -27.02
C LEU A 10 -104.13 9.81 -28.00
N LEU A 11 -103.81 10.57 -29.05
CA LEU A 11 -104.78 10.94 -30.09
C LEU A 11 -105.34 9.69 -30.82
N ASN A 12 -104.49 8.75 -31.20
CA ASN A 12 -104.92 7.49 -31.82
C ASN A 12 -105.84 6.69 -30.88
N VAL A 13 -105.50 6.57 -29.61
CA VAL A 13 -106.33 5.82 -28.64
C VAL A 13 -107.69 6.49 -28.40
N VAL A 14 -107.75 7.83 -28.40
CA VAL A 14 -109.00 8.59 -28.26
C VAL A 14 -109.87 8.46 -29.51
N GLU A 15 -109.28 8.56 -30.69
CA GLU A 15 -109.97 8.42 -31.98
C GLU A 15 -110.49 6.98 -32.18
N GLU A 16 -109.66 5.97 -31.91
CA GLU A 16 -110.04 4.56 -32.03
C GLU A 16 -111.23 4.19 -31.13
N ARG A 17 -111.37 4.84 -29.97
CA ARG A 17 -112.42 4.57 -28.98
C ARG A 17 -113.64 5.48 -29.12
N GLY A 18 -113.65 6.40 -30.09
CA GLY A 18 -114.80 7.26 -30.40
C GLY A 18 -115.20 8.21 -29.26
N LEU A 19 -114.24 8.58 -28.40
CA LEU A 19 -114.46 9.50 -27.28
C LEU A 19 -114.50 10.94 -27.82
N LYS A 20 -115.62 11.65 -27.63
CA LYS A 20 -115.78 13.05 -28.04
C LYS A 20 -114.98 13.97 -27.11
N VAL A 21 -113.71 14.20 -27.43
CA VAL A 21 -112.84 15.14 -26.71
C VAL A 21 -112.31 16.17 -27.71
N ASP A 22 -112.22 17.44 -27.30
CA ASP A 22 -111.73 18.53 -28.13
C ASP A 22 -110.22 18.38 -28.37
N LEU A 23 -109.87 18.02 -29.62
CA LEU A 23 -108.50 17.73 -30.08
C LEU A 23 -107.52 18.88 -29.80
N ASP A 24 -108.00 20.12 -29.97
CA ASP A 24 -107.19 21.33 -29.79
C ASP A 24 -106.76 21.54 -28.32
N ASN A 25 -107.58 21.10 -27.36
CA ASN A 25 -107.25 21.20 -25.93
C ASN A 25 -106.17 20.19 -25.51
N ILE A 26 -106.13 19.01 -26.16
CA ILE A 26 -105.09 18.01 -25.90
C ILE A 26 -103.76 18.51 -26.45
N LEU A 27 -103.74 19.05 -27.68
CA LEU A 27 -102.54 19.61 -28.28
C LEU A 27 -101.98 20.79 -27.47
N LEU A 28 -102.84 21.69 -26.97
CA LEU A 28 -102.46 22.78 -26.05
C LEU A 28 -101.80 22.26 -24.76
N GLY A 29 -102.24 21.12 -24.22
CA GLY A 29 -101.65 20.50 -23.03
C GLY A 29 -100.24 19.93 -23.22
N PHE A 30 -99.89 19.58 -24.47
CA PHE A 30 -98.56 19.11 -24.87
C PHE A 30 -97.63 20.23 -25.39
N GLU A 31 -98.13 21.47 -25.56
CA GLU A 31 -97.32 22.64 -25.92
C GLU A 31 -96.64 23.31 -24.71
N ASP A 32 -97.17 23.16 -23.48
CA ASP A 32 -96.54 23.71 -22.28
C ASP A 32 -95.36 22.84 -21.80
N VAL A 33 -94.17 23.43 -21.71
CA VAL A 33 -92.88 22.76 -21.50
C VAL A 33 -92.81 22.00 -20.17
N LYS A 34 -93.59 22.38 -19.16
CA LYS A 34 -93.61 21.70 -17.85
C LYS A 34 -94.53 20.48 -17.81
N THR A 35 -95.71 20.56 -18.42
CA THR A 35 -96.68 19.45 -18.45
C THR A 35 -96.38 18.44 -19.53
N LYS A 36 -95.62 18.83 -20.57
CA LYS A 36 -95.26 17.95 -21.68
C LYS A 36 -94.52 16.67 -21.27
N HIS A 37 -93.58 16.77 -20.33
CA HIS A 37 -92.82 15.60 -19.89
C HIS A 37 -93.65 14.69 -18.98
N GLU A 38 -94.41 15.27 -18.05
CA GLU A 38 -95.31 14.51 -17.16
C GLU A 38 -96.44 13.82 -17.95
N ALA A 39 -97.00 14.51 -18.95
CA ALA A 39 -98.02 13.94 -19.83
C ALA A 39 -97.47 12.82 -20.72
N ALA A 40 -96.23 12.94 -21.22
CA ALA A 40 -95.59 11.87 -22.00
C ALA A 40 -95.31 10.63 -21.13
N VAL A 41 -94.80 10.81 -19.92
CA VAL A 41 -94.59 9.70 -18.96
C VAL A 41 -95.92 9.07 -18.55
N TRP A 42 -96.97 9.88 -18.33
CA TRP A 42 -98.30 9.35 -18.01
C TRP A 42 -98.91 8.56 -19.17
N VAL A 43 -98.76 9.02 -20.42
CA VAL A 43 -99.22 8.26 -21.58
C VAL A 43 -98.45 6.94 -21.72
N GLU A 44 -97.13 6.96 -21.54
CA GLU A 44 -96.35 5.71 -21.56
C GLU A 44 -96.72 4.78 -20.41
N GLU A 45 -96.94 5.26 -19.18
CA GLU A 45 -97.23 4.43 -18.01
C GLU A 45 -98.67 3.90 -17.93
N TYR A 46 -99.65 4.59 -18.53
CA TYR A 46 -101.06 4.21 -18.38
C TYR A 46 -101.75 3.75 -19.68
N LEU A 47 -101.18 4.00 -20.87
CA LEU A 47 -101.73 3.56 -22.16
C LEU A 47 -100.90 2.41 -22.78
N HIS A 48 -100.93 1.23 -22.14
CA HIS A 48 -100.35 -0.02 -22.65
C HIS A 48 -101.43 -0.98 -23.16
N GLU A 49 -101.05 -1.97 -23.97
CA GLU A 49 -101.95 -3.06 -24.41
C GLU A 49 -102.60 -3.80 -23.22
N ASP A 50 -101.89 -3.94 -22.09
CA ASP A 50 -102.39 -4.61 -20.89
C ASP A 50 -103.41 -3.77 -20.07
N THR A 51 -103.41 -2.44 -20.21
CA THR A 51 -104.32 -1.52 -19.51
C THR A 51 -105.48 -1.04 -20.37
N LEU A 52 -105.37 -1.18 -21.69
CA LEU A 52 -106.33 -0.71 -22.68
C LEU A 52 -107.17 -1.88 -23.23
N LEU A 53 -108.43 -1.99 -22.77
CA LEU A 53 -109.37 -2.98 -23.31
C LEU A 53 -109.46 -2.89 -24.85
N SER A 54 -109.15 -3.95 -25.57
CA SER A 54 -109.27 -3.98 -27.04
C SER A 54 -110.73 -3.76 -27.49
N LYS A 55 -110.98 -3.39 -28.75
CA LYS A 55 -112.35 -3.20 -29.27
C LYS A 55 -113.21 -4.46 -29.09
N GLU A 56 -112.62 -5.63 -29.30
CA GLU A 56 -113.29 -6.92 -29.10
C GLU A 56 -113.63 -7.16 -27.62
N GLU A 57 -112.71 -6.85 -26.70
CA GLU A 57 -112.96 -6.98 -25.27
C GLU A 57 -113.94 -5.94 -24.73
N LEU A 58 -113.99 -4.72 -25.30
CA LEU A 58 -114.97 -3.70 -24.95
C LEU A 58 -116.36 -4.08 -25.45
N GLU A 59 -116.48 -4.66 -26.65
CA GLU A 59 -117.72 -5.26 -27.12
C GLU A 59 -118.10 -6.47 -26.26
N LEU A 60 -117.14 -7.31 -25.86
CA LEU A 60 -117.38 -8.43 -24.95
C LEU A 60 -117.89 -7.93 -23.59
N TYR A 61 -117.26 -6.91 -23.03
CA TYR A 61 -117.67 -6.28 -21.77
C TYR A 61 -119.06 -5.65 -21.87
N GLN A 62 -119.36 -4.94 -22.96
CA GLN A 62 -120.70 -4.39 -23.20
C GLN A 62 -121.75 -5.49 -23.41
N THR A 63 -121.40 -6.60 -24.08
CA THR A 63 -122.31 -7.74 -24.25
C THR A 63 -122.53 -8.50 -22.95
N LEU A 64 -121.50 -8.67 -22.12
CA LEU A 64 -121.57 -9.24 -20.77
C LEU A 64 -122.38 -8.35 -19.82
N LYS A 65 -122.25 -7.02 -19.93
CA LYS A 65 -123.06 -6.04 -19.21
C LYS A 65 -124.53 -6.08 -19.66
N LYS A 66 -124.80 -6.15 -20.97
CA LYS A 66 -126.16 -6.30 -21.52
C LYS A 66 -126.81 -7.65 -21.16
N LYS A 67 -126.01 -8.70 -20.98
CA LYS A 67 -126.45 -10.05 -20.59
C LYS A 67 -126.49 -10.28 -19.07
N GLY A 68 -126.10 -9.29 -18.25
CA GLY A 68 -126.22 -9.35 -16.78
C GLY A 68 -125.31 -10.37 -16.08
N LEU A 69 -124.28 -10.90 -16.74
CA LEU A 69 -123.36 -11.90 -16.18
C LEU A 69 -122.16 -11.31 -15.41
N LEU A 70 -122.02 -9.98 -15.38
CA LEU A 70 -120.89 -9.31 -14.74
C LEU A 70 -120.86 -9.50 -13.21
N HIS A 71 -122.03 -9.56 -12.57
CA HIS A 71 -122.15 -9.75 -11.12
C HIS A 71 -121.68 -11.13 -10.61
N GLN A 72 -121.47 -12.12 -11.50
CA GLN A 72 -120.93 -13.43 -11.09
C GLN A 72 -119.39 -13.43 -10.95
N TYR A 73 -118.72 -12.42 -11.49
CA TYR A 73 -117.25 -12.31 -11.49
C TYR A 73 -116.73 -11.12 -10.65
N GLU A 74 -117.62 -10.25 -10.15
CA GLU A 74 -117.29 -9.12 -9.25
C GLU A 74 -117.33 -9.46 -7.75
N SER A 75 -117.63 -10.71 -7.37
CA SER A 75 -117.52 -11.13 -5.97
C SER A 75 -116.08 -11.51 -5.67
N GLU A 76 -115.37 -10.66 -4.93
CA GLU A 76 -114.04 -10.93 -4.39
C GLU A 76 -114.01 -12.26 -3.63
N GLY A 77 -113.28 -13.23 -4.18
CA GLY A 77 -113.06 -14.55 -3.59
C GLY A 77 -112.87 -15.61 -4.66
N GLU A 78 -111.62 -15.88 -5.05
CA GLU A 78 -111.28 -17.11 -5.78
C GLU A 78 -111.92 -18.31 -5.05
N PRO A 79 -112.53 -19.27 -5.76
CA PRO A 79 -113.00 -20.49 -5.12
C PRO A 79 -111.79 -21.24 -4.57
N ILE A 80 -111.59 -21.17 -3.26
CA ILE A 80 -110.56 -21.92 -2.53
C ILE A 80 -110.82 -23.40 -2.77
N ARG A 81 -109.98 -24.02 -3.60
CA ARG A 81 -109.88 -25.47 -3.71
C ARG A 81 -109.49 -26.01 -2.32
N PRO A 82 -110.15 -27.06 -1.78
CA PRO A 82 -109.69 -27.69 -0.54
C PRO A 82 -108.25 -28.18 -0.75
N ILE A 83 -107.32 -27.74 0.11
CA ILE A 83 -105.95 -28.25 0.11
C ILE A 83 -106.02 -29.75 0.38
N LEU A 84 -105.52 -30.58 -0.52
CA LEU A 84 -105.55 -32.03 -0.31
C LEU A 84 -104.42 -32.44 0.65
N ASP A 85 -104.68 -33.40 1.53
CA ASP A 85 -103.71 -33.89 2.52
C ASP A 85 -102.37 -34.35 1.90
N HIS A 86 -102.37 -34.83 0.64
CA HIS A 86 -101.14 -35.21 -0.05
C HIS A 86 -100.28 -34.01 -0.45
N GLU A 87 -100.87 -32.84 -0.72
CA GLU A 87 -100.15 -31.59 -1.01
C GLU A 87 -99.50 -31.07 0.29
N ILE A 88 -100.18 -31.21 1.43
CA ILE A 88 -99.62 -30.91 2.76
C ILE A 88 -98.48 -31.86 3.10
N ALA A 89 -98.66 -33.17 2.88
CA ALA A 89 -97.62 -34.16 3.12
C ALA A 89 -96.38 -33.93 2.22
N ALA A 90 -96.58 -33.61 0.94
CA ALA A 90 -95.51 -33.28 0.02
C ALA A 90 -94.78 -31.97 0.42
N ALA A 91 -95.52 -30.94 0.87
CA ALA A 91 -94.92 -29.71 1.36
C ALA A 91 -94.12 -29.93 2.65
N ILE A 92 -94.61 -30.77 3.58
CA ILE A 92 -93.89 -31.13 4.80
C ILE A 92 -92.61 -31.90 4.47
N GLU A 93 -92.66 -32.86 3.54
CA GLU A 93 -91.49 -33.64 3.15
C GLU A 93 -90.46 -32.77 2.41
N SER A 94 -90.91 -31.88 1.52
CA SER A 94 -90.06 -30.89 0.87
C SER A 94 -89.43 -29.94 1.91
N LEU A 95 -90.18 -29.46 2.88
CA LEU A 95 -89.66 -28.60 3.94
C LEU A 95 -88.61 -29.35 4.77
N ARG A 96 -88.90 -30.60 5.18
CA ARG A 96 -87.95 -31.44 5.91
C ARG A 96 -86.67 -31.69 5.13
N SER A 97 -86.77 -32.02 3.85
CA SER A 97 -85.59 -32.18 2.98
C SER A 97 -84.77 -30.89 2.87
N SER A 98 -85.43 -29.74 2.84
CA SER A 98 -84.76 -28.44 2.83
C SER A 98 -84.11 -28.15 4.18
N THR A 99 -84.77 -28.48 5.29
CA THR A 99 -84.21 -28.32 6.64
C THR A 99 -82.99 -29.21 6.84
N THR A 100 -83.03 -30.48 6.41
CA THR A 100 -81.88 -31.38 6.50
C THR A 100 -80.72 -30.90 5.62
N ALA A 101 -81.01 -30.41 4.41
CA ALA A 101 -79.97 -29.83 3.55
C ALA A 101 -79.34 -28.56 4.16
N ILE A 102 -80.12 -27.71 4.81
CA ILE A 102 -79.63 -26.52 5.52
C ILE A 102 -78.78 -26.92 6.74
N GLU A 103 -79.18 -27.94 7.49
CA GLU A 103 -78.40 -28.45 8.63
C GLU A 103 -77.06 -29.04 8.18
N GLU A 104 -77.03 -29.78 7.07
CA GLU A 104 -75.79 -30.28 6.46
C GLU A 104 -74.87 -29.15 6.01
N GLN A 105 -75.42 -28.13 5.34
CA GLN A 105 -74.66 -26.93 4.94
C GLN A 105 -74.12 -26.16 6.15
N SER A 106 -74.93 -26.03 7.21
CA SER A 106 -74.51 -25.37 8.46
C SER A 106 -73.34 -26.11 9.12
N LYS A 107 -73.39 -27.44 9.18
CA LYS A 107 -72.28 -28.28 9.68
C LYS A 107 -71.01 -28.12 8.84
N VAL A 108 -71.13 -28.05 7.51
CA VAL A 108 -69.98 -27.82 6.63
C VAL A 108 -69.38 -26.42 6.86
N LEU A 109 -70.22 -25.39 6.99
CA LEU A 109 -69.75 -24.03 7.28
C LEU A 109 -69.09 -23.91 8.65
N GLU A 110 -69.59 -24.62 9.65
CA GLU A 110 -68.98 -24.68 10.98
C GLU A 110 -67.62 -25.39 10.93
N ALA A 111 -67.52 -26.50 10.21
CA ALA A 111 -66.24 -27.18 9.96
C ALA A 111 -65.24 -26.29 9.18
N GLN A 112 -65.71 -25.53 8.18
CA GLN A 112 -64.89 -24.57 7.44
C GLN A 112 -64.44 -23.40 8.32
N LYS A 113 -65.33 -22.87 9.16
CA LYS A 113 -65.00 -21.82 10.14
C LYS A 113 -63.93 -22.31 11.13
N ASP A 114 -64.06 -23.53 11.64
CA ASP A 114 -63.09 -24.11 12.55
C ASP A 114 -61.73 -24.37 11.87
N ALA A 115 -61.74 -24.82 10.62
CA ALA A 115 -60.53 -24.97 9.81
C ALA A 115 -59.85 -23.61 9.56
N LEU A 116 -60.62 -22.57 9.24
CA LEU A 116 -60.11 -21.20 9.07
C LEU A 116 -59.56 -20.62 10.37
N MET A 117 -60.21 -20.86 11.51
CA MET A 117 -59.70 -20.42 12.81
C MET A 117 -58.39 -21.12 13.18
N LYS A 118 -58.25 -22.41 12.85
CA LYS A 118 -56.99 -23.16 13.03
C LYS A 118 -55.89 -22.64 12.10
N LEU A 119 -56.20 -22.36 10.83
CA LEU A 119 -55.28 -21.72 9.87
C LEU A 119 -54.83 -20.34 10.36
N LYS A 120 -55.76 -19.50 10.83
CA LYS A 120 -55.44 -18.18 11.38
C LYS A 120 -54.59 -18.25 12.66
N ALA A 121 -54.73 -19.31 13.45
CA ALA A 121 -53.88 -19.55 14.60
C ALA A 121 -52.45 -20.00 14.22
N LEU A 122 -52.30 -20.75 13.12
CA LEU A 122 -51.01 -21.16 12.56
C LEU A 122 -50.31 -20.04 11.78
N ASP A 123 -51.09 -19.18 11.12
CA ASP A 123 -50.64 -18.03 10.33
C ASP A 123 -50.35 -16.78 11.18
N LYS A 124 -50.34 -16.93 12.51
CA LYS A 124 -49.83 -15.88 13.39
C LYS A 124 -48.32 -15.81 13.13
N PRO A 125 -47.80 -14.73 12.49
CA PRO A 125 -46.38 -14.62 12.26
C PRO A 125 -45.69 -14.71 13.61
N ASN A 126 -44.70 -15.59 13.71
CA ASN A 126 -43.92 -15.72 14.93
C ASN A 126 -43.09 -14.45 15.08
N LEU A 127 -43.69 -13.43 15.72
CA LEU A 127 -43.13 -12.09 15.88
C LEU A 127 -41.73 -12.16 16.48
N ASP A 128 -41.47 -13.14 17.36
CA ASP A 128 -40.14 -13.34 17.96
C ASP A 128 -39.09 -13.73 16.91
N VAL A 129 -39.45 -14.54 15.92
CA VAL A 129 -38.54 -14.95 14.83
C VAL A 129 -38.29 -13.77 13.87
N GLU A 130 -39.31 -12.97 13.55
CA GLU A 130 -39.12 -11.77 12.74
C GLU A 130 -38.32 -10.70 13.47
N HIS A 131 -38.57 -10.47 14.76
CA HIS A 131 -37.79 -9.56 15.59
C HIS A 131 -36.33 -10.01 15.69
N ALA A 132 -36.07 -11.31 15.91
CA ALA A 132 -34.71 -11.85 15.93
C ALA A 132 -33.99 -11.67 14.58
N ARG A 133 -34.70 -11.86 13.45
CA ARG A 133 -34.17 -11.66 12.10
C ARG A 133 -33.86 -10.18 11.82
N ASN A 134 -34.74 -9.26 12.22
CA ASN A 134 -34.52 -7.83 12.06
C ASN A 134 -33.39 -7.31 12.94
N GLU A 135 -33.28 -7.76 14.19
CA GLU A 135 -32.14 -7.42 15.05
C GLU A 135 -30.82 -7.95 14.47
N ARG A 136 -30.80 -9.15 13.89
CA ARG A 136 -29.61 -9.67 13.19
C ARG A 136 -29.23 -8.79 12.01
N ARG A 137 -30.18 -8.41 11.15
CA ARG A 137 -29.93 -7.50 10.02
C ARG A 137 -29.44 -6.13 10.47
N ARG A 138 -29.98 -5.60 11.57
CA ARG A 138 -29.54 -4.32 12.14
C ARG A 138 -28.10 -4.39 12.63
N LYS A 139 -27.73 -5.48 13.31
CA LYS A 139 -26.35 -5.74 13.76
C LYS A 139 -25.40 -5.90 12.58
N GLU A 140 -25.76 -6.73 11.60
CA GLU A 140 -24.98 -6.91 10.36
C GLU A 140 -24.81 -5.58 9.61
N GLY A 141 -25.85 -4.75 9.55
CA GLY A 141 -25.78 -3.40 8.95
C GLY A 141 -24.84 -2.46 9.71
N GLN A 142 -24.86 -2.49 11.04
CA GLN A 142 -23.95 -1.71 11.88
C GLN A 142 -22.50 -2.18 11.79
N GLU A 143 -22.29 -3.49 11.73
CA GLU A 143 -20.96 -4.07 11.53
C GLU A 143 -20.43 -3.72 10.14
N LYS A 144 -21.28 -3.78 9.10
CA LYS A 144 -20.90 -3.35 7.75
C LYS A 144 -20.50 -1.88 7.72
N THR A 145 -21.31 -0.97 8.27
CA THR A 145 -20.95 0.46 8.28
C THR A 145 -19.70 0.73 9.11
N ARG A 146 -19.49 0.00 10.21
CA ARG A 146 -18.25 0.09 10.99
C ARG A 146 -17.04 -0.39 10.20
N LEU A 147 -17.18 -1.48 9.44
CA LEU A 147 -16.12 -2.00 8.58
C LEU A 147 -15.83 -1.04 7.42
N ASP A 148 -16.85 -0.48 6.78
CA ASP A 148 -16.69 0.51 5.70
C ASP A 148 -15.92 1.74 6.22
N VAL A 149 -16.28 2.28 7.39
CA VAL A 149 -15.53 3.39 8.01
C VAL A 149 -14.09 2.99 8.33
N SER A 150 -13.87 1.78 8.85
CA SER A 150 -12.51 1.30 9.12
C SER A 150 -11.69 1.09 7.85
N VAL A 151 -12.31 0.71 6.74
CA VAL A 151 -11.65 0.59 5.43
C VAL A 151 -11.29 1.96 4.91
N ASP A 152 -12.22 2.92 4.97
CA ASP A 152 -11.98 4.31 4.55
C ASP A 152 -10.84 4.96 5.38
N ASP A 153 -10.81 4.74 6.70
CA ASP A 153 -9.75 5.23 7.59
C ASP A 153 -8.37 4.64 7.20
N VAL A 154 -8.31 3.34 6.89
CA VAL A 154 -7.07 2.68 6.43
C VAL A 154 -6.65 3.18 5.05
N VAL A 155 -7.59 3.35 4.13
CA VAL A 155 -7.31 3.90 2.80
C VAL A 155 -6.75 5.31 2.92
N ALA A 156 -7.39 6.18 3.71
CA ALA A 156 -6.93 7.55 3.95
C ALA A 156 -5.52 7.56 4.55
N SER A 157 -5.25 6.72 5.55
CA SER A 157 -3.93 6.61 6.17
C SER A 157 -2.85 6.12 5.19
N VAL A 158 -3.16 5.13 4.35
CA VAL A 158 -2.22 4.64 3.33
C VAL A 158 -1.95 5.72 2.28
N THR A 159 -2.98 6.45 1.83
CA THR A 159 -2.79 7.55 0.87
C THR A 159 -1.98 8.70 1.46
N GLU A 160 -2.18 9.05 2.73
CA GLU A 160 -1.40 10.07 3.41
C GLU A 160 0.08 9.66 3.53
N GLN A 161 0.34 8.42 3.95
CA GLN A 161 1.71 7.88 4.02
C GLN A 161 2.39 7.83 2.66
N MET A 162 1.66 7.51 1.59
CA MET A 162 2.18 7.52 0.22
C MET A 162 2.52 8.92 -0.24
N ASP A 163 1.64 9.88 0.00
CA ASP A 163 1.86 11.28 -0.37
C ASP A 163 3.03 11.89 0.42
N ASP A 164 3.16 11.57 1.70
CA ASP A 164 4.28 12.01 2.53
C ASP A 164 5.60 11.38 2.08
N ALA A 165 5.63 10.07 1.80
CA ALA A 165 6.82 9.42 1.26
C ALA A 165 7.19 9.96 -0.13
N GLN A 166 6.20 10.28 -0.97
CA GLN A 166 6.45 10.92 -2.27
C GLN A 166 7.05 12.33 -2.11
N ARG A 167 6.55 13.13 -1.15
CA ARG A 167 7.11 14.45 -0.82
C ARG A 167 8.54 14.35 -0.29
N GLU A 168 8.82 13.35 0.54
CA GLU A 168 10.17 13.08 1.05
C GLU A 168 11.13 12.78 -0.10
N ILE A 169 10.77 11.86 -1.01
CA ILE A 169 11.55 11.57 -2.23
C ILE A 169 11.79 12.83 -3.07
N ASP A 170 10.76 13.63 -3.30
CA ASP A 170 10.88 14.85 -4.12
C ASP A 170 11.79 15.89 -3.45
N SER A 171 11.73 15.97 -2.11
CA SER A 171 12.63 16.82 -1.32
C SER A 171 14.08 16.31 -1.40
N ASP A 172 14.30 15.01 -1.26
CA ASP A 172 15.61 14.37 -1.36
C ASP A 172 16.21 14.52 -2.75
N LYS A 173 15.41 14.39 -3.81
CA LYS A 173 15.85 14.65 -5.18
C LYS A 173 16.25 16.10 -5.39
N SER A 174 15.51 17.04 -4.82
CA SER A 174 15.81 18.47 -4.94
C SER A 174 17.10 18.84 -4.22
N THR A 175 17.33 18.30 -3.02
CA THR A 175 18.55 18.51 -2.23
C THR A 175 19.75 17.80 -2.85
N LEU A 176 19.56 16.60 -3.39
CA LEU A 176 20.60 15.87 -4.12
C LEU A 176 21.02 16.60 -5.39
N LYS A 177 20.06 17.19 -6.14
CA LYS A 177 20.35 17.99 -7.32
C LYS A 177 21.14 19.25 -6.99
N SER A 178 20.76 19.98 -5.93
CA SER A 178 21.51 21.17 -5.51
C SER A 178 22.92 20.80 -5.04
N TYR A 179 23.03 19.75 -4.22
CA TYR A 179 24.31 19.20 -3.78
C TYR A 179 25.21 18.79 -4.96
N LEU A 180 24.67 18.03 -5.92
CA LEU A 180 25.39 17.63 -7.13
C LEU A 180 25.88 18.84 -7.93
N SER A 181 25.03 19.87 -8.10
CA SER A 181 25.43 21.07 -8.84
C SER A 181 26.55 21.85 -8.15
N GLU A 182 26.50 22.00 -6.82
CA GLU A 182 27.56 22.66 -6.05
C GLU A 182 28.87 21.84 -6.10
N ARG A 183 28.77 20.51 -6.01
CA ARG A 183 29.95 19.64 -6.06
C ARG A 183 30.58 19.57 -7.44
N PHE A 184 29.80 19.45 -8.51
CA PHE A 184 30.33 19.48 -9.87
C PHE A 184 30.95 20.82 -10.23
N THR A 185 30.35 21.94 -9.82
CA THR A 185 30.97 23.25 -10.01
C THR A 185 32.29 23.39 -9.24
N SER A 186 32.37 22.85 -8.01
CA SER A 186 33.62 22.77 -7.25
C SER A 186 34.66 21.88 -7.94
N ASP A 187 34.26 20.74 -8.50
CA ASP A 187 35.17 19.83 -9.20
C ASP A 187 35.68 20.42 -10.50
N ASP A 188 34.81 21.06 -11.29
CA ASP A 188 35.20 21.78 -12.51
C ASP A 188 36.19 22.91 -12.21
N GLN A 189 36.06 23.59 -11.06
CA GLN A 189 37.05 24.58 -10.61
C GLN A 189 38.41 23.95 -10.29
N ILE A 190 38.44 22.73 -9.73
CA ILE A 190 39.69 22.02 -9.47
C ILE A 190 40.29 21.51 -10.78
N LEU A 191 39.48 20.90 -11.64
CA LEU A 191 39.88 20.37 -12.93
C LEU A 191 40.37 21.47 -13.88
N SER A 192 39.78 22.66 -13.87
CA SER A 192 40.26 23.80 -14.67
C SER A 192 41.62 24.35 -14.22
N ARG A 193 41.99 24.16 -12.94
CA ARG A 193 43.32 24.54 -12.42
C ARG A 193 44.38 23.47 -12.71
N LEU A 194 43.95 22.23 -12.92
CA LEU A 194 44.82 21.06 -13.10
C LEU A 194 45.75 21.16 -14.33
N PRO A 195 45.32 21.65 -15.52
CA PRO A 195 46.22 21.89 -16.65
C PRO A 195 47.38 22.83 -16.33
N LYS A 196 47.14 23.86 -15.51
CA LYS A 196 48.19 24.79 -15.08
C LYS A 196 49.21 24.09 -14.19
N LEU A 197 48.77 23.25 -13.26
CA LEU A 197 49.68 22.42 -12.46
C LEU A 197 50.44 21.43 -13.34
N VAL A 198 49.77 20.75 -14.26
CA VAL A 198 50.41 19.79 -15.19
C VAL A 198 51.44 20.48 -16.07
N SER A 199 51.19 21.69 -16.54
CA SER A 199 52.17 22.47 -17.30
C SER A 199 53.45 22.81 -16.49
N GLN A 200 53.34 22.88 -15.17
CA GLN A 200 54.45 23.11 -14.24
C GLN A 200 55.20 21.80 -13.88
N ILE A 201 54.53 20.65 -14.03
CA ILE A 201 55.07 19.30 -13.81
C ILE A 201 55.76 18.76 -15.08
N VAL A 202 55.21 19.11 -16.25
CA VAL A 202 55.61 18.64 -17.58
C VAL A 202 56.66 19.54 -18.23
N THR A 203 57.01 20.70 -17.64
CA THR A 203 58.18 21.47 -18.11
C THR A 203 59.43 20.58 -18.00
N GLU A 204 59.75 19.96 -19.13
CA GLU A 204 60.89 19.08 -19.32
C GLU A 204 62.14 19.92 -19.07
N PRO A 205 63.15 19.40 -18.37
CA PRO A 205 64.43 20.08 -18.37
C PRO A 205 64.87 20.08 -19.83
N GLU A 206 64.96 21.26 -20.44
CA GLU A 206 65.95 21.42 -21.49
C GLU A 206 67.24 20.84 -20.88
N VAL A 207 67.81 19.83 -21.54
CA VAL A 207 69.14 19.33 -21.22
C VAL A 207 70.04 20.52 -21.48
N SER A 208 70.18 21.35 -20.44
CA SER A 208 70.66 22.71 -20.60
C SER A 208 72.07 22.59 -21.14
N GLU A 209 72.36 23.37 -22.19
CA GLU A 209 73.71 23.57 -22.69
C GLU A 209 74.71 23.90 -21.56
N ASP A 210 74.21 24.32 -20.39
CA ASP A 210 74.91 24.45 -19.12
C ASP A 210 75.70 23.21 -18.66
N GLU A 211 75.24 21.99 -18.92
CA GLU A 211 75.95 20.80 -18.43
C GLU A 211 77.19 20.48 -19.27
N LYS A 212 77.05 20.54 -20.59
CA LYS A 212 78.18 20.39 -21.51
C LYS A 212 79.15 21.55 -21.37
N SER A 213 78.65 22.76 -21.15
CA SER A 213 79.50 23.92 -20.92
C SER A 213 80.19 23.86 -19.55
N MET A 214 79.55 23.39 -18.47
CA MET A 214 80.19 23.22 -17.16
C MET A 214 81.44 22.33 -17.23
N GLU A 215 81.36 21.19 -17.92
CA GLU A 215 82.51 20.31 -18.08
C GLU A 215 83.62 20.94 -18.94
N GLN A 216 83.25 21.73 -19.95
CA GLN A 216 84.19 22.52 -20.75
C GLN A 216 84.88 23.60 -19.92
N TRP A 217 84.14 24.32 -19.06
CA TRP A 217 84.69 25.33 -18.14
C TRP A 217 85.64 24.70 -17.12
N CYS A 218 85.30 23.55 -16.55
CA CYS A 218 86.19 22.84 -15.63
C CYS A 218 87.52 22.46 -16.32
N LYS A 219 87.45 21.92 -17.55
CA LYS A 219 88.65 21.62 -18.35
C LYS A 219 89.47 22.87 -18.66
N ALA A 220 88.82 23.98 -19.00
CA ALA A 220 89.50 25.26 -19.25
C ALA A 220 90.21 25.77 -17.97
N ILE A 221 89.55 25.73 -16.81
CA ILE A 221 90.13 26.16 -15.53
C ILE A 221 91.33 25.30 -15.14
N ILE A 222 91.27 23.98 -15.34
CA ILE A 222 92.43 23.08 -15.13
C ILE A 222 93.61 23.52 -16.00
N SER A 223 93.37 23.78 -17.29
CA SER A 223 94.42 24.21 -18.20
C SER A 223 95.03 25.56 -17.81
N PHE A 224 94.21 26.53 -17.39
CA PHE A 224 94.68 27.84 -16.95
C PHE A 224 95.45 27.77 -15.63
N ARG A 225 94.97 27.01 -14.63
CA ARG A 225 95.69 26.82 -13.35
C ARG A 225 97.00 26.07 -13.56
N ALA A 226 97.03 25.04 -14.40
CA ALA A 226 98.26 24.32 -14.71
C ALA A 226 99.28 25.24 -15.41
N ALA A 227 98.84 26.07 -16.37
CA ALA A 227 99.70 27.04 -17.05
C ALA A 227 100.20 28.13 -16.09
N GLU A 228 99.36 28.62 -15.18
CA GLU A 228 99.74 29.60 -14.17
C GLU A 228 100.79 29.05 -13.20
N ILE A 229 100.60 27.84 -12.69
CA ILE A 229 101.56 27.21 -11.77
C ILE A 229 102.88 26.93 -12.48
N LYS A 230 102.85 26.42 -13.72
CA LYS A 230 104.07 26.23 -14.54
C LYS A 230 104.82 27.54 -14.75
N ALA A 231 104.11 28.61 -15.15
CA ALA A 231 104.72 29.93 -15.31
C ALA A 231 105.34 30.46 -14.00
N ARG A 232 104.69 30.25 -12.85
CA ARG A 232 105.24 30.62 -11.54
C ARG A 232 106.50 29.80 -11.20
N VAL A 233 106.49 28.49 -11.42
CA VAL A 233 107.65 27.61 -11.22
C VAL A 233 108.81 28.06 -12.11
N ASP A 234 108.55 28.33 -13.39
CA ASP A 234 109.54 28.85 -14.34
C ASP A 234 110.13 30.18 -13.88
N THR A 235 109.31 31.12 -13.39
CA THR A 235 109.82 32.40 -12.88
C THR A 235 110.72 32.24 -11.66
N VAL A 236 110.38 31.33 -10.73
CA VAL A 236 111.19 31.04 -9.54
C VAL A 236 112.50 30.33 -9.93
N PHE A 237 112.43 29.37 -10.85
CA PHE A 237 113.60 28.70 -11.39
C PHE A 237 114.56 29.70 -12.07
N LEU A 238 114.04 30.57 -12.95
CA LEU A 238 114.85 31.57 -13.65
C LEU A 238 115.44 32.63 -12.71
N THR A 239 114.66 33.12 -11.74
CA THR A 239 115.17 34.10 -10.76
C THR A 239 116.25 33.50 -9.85
N ASN A 240 116.10 32.26 -9.40
CA ASN A 240 117.12 31.57 -8.60
C ASN A 240 118.35 31.20 -9.44
N ALA A 241 118.17 30.75 -10.68
CA ALA A 241 119.27 30.44 -11.59
C ALA A 241 120.11 31.67 -11.96
N LEU A 242 119.47 32.85 -12.06
CA LEU A 242 120.14 34.14 -12.26
C LEU A 242 120.82 34.68 -10.99
N ALA A 243 120.26 34.40 -9.80
CA ALA A 243 120.88 34.79 -8.53
C ALA A 243 122.17 33.99 -8.25
N ASP A 244 122.22 32.71 -8.62
CA ASP A 244 123.37 31.83 -8.43
C ASP A 244 124.57 32.17 -9.36
N SER A 245 124.34 32.91 -10.45
CA SER A 245 125.42 33.31 -11.38
C SER A 245 126.20 34.55 -10.93
N GLN A 246 125.80 35.21 -9.84
CA GLN A 246 126.48 36.41 -9.34
C GLN A 246 127.59 36.11 -8.30
N ASN A 247 127.70 34.86 -7.85
CA ASN A 247 128.78 34.43 -6.96
C ASN A 247 129.89 33.78 -7.79
N GLY A 248 131.01 34.47 -7.97
CA GLY A 248 132.18 33.95 -8.71
C GLY A 248 132.77 32.71 -8.04
N LEU A 249 132.75 31.57 -8.75
CA LEU A 249 133.24 30.28 -8.24
C LEU A 249 134.23 29.63 -9.23
N SER A 250 135.13 28.81 -8.66
CA SER A 250 136.24 28.10 -9.32
C SER A 250 135.77 27.06 -10.37
N GLU A 251 136.62 26.74 -11.38
CA GLU A 251 136.29 25.85 -12.51
C GLU A 251 135.79 24.44 -12.12
N GLU A 252 136.25 23.87 -10.99
CA GLU A 252 135.74 22.59 -10.47
C GLU A 252 134.31 22.69 -9.89
N ALA A 253 133.91 23.88 -9.44
CA ALA A 253 132.53 24.16 -9.02
C ALA A 253 131.60 24.31 -10.22
N GLU A 254 132.08 24.82 -11.37
CA GLU A 254 131.26 24.98 -12.57
C GLU A 254 130.80 23.65 -13.19
N ALA A 255 131.63 22.61 -13.18
CA ALA A 255 131.26 21.29 -13.68
C ALA A 255 130.16 20.64 -12.82
N ASN A 256 130.32 20.70 -11.49
CA ASN A 256 129.32 20.23 -10.53
C ASN A 256 128.01 21.05 -10.59
N LEU A 257 128.10 22.37 -10.85
CA LEU A 257 126.93 23.23 -11.04
C LEU A 257 126.17 22.91 -12.35
N LYS A 258 126.86 22.50 -13.42
CA LYS A 258 126.22 22.10 -14.68
C LYS A 258 125.45 20.79 -14.51
N GLU A 259 126.02 19.79 -13.85
CA GLU A 259 125.32 18.53 -13.55
C GLU A 259 124.10 18.78 -12.65
N ARG A 260 124.25 19.62 -11.63
CA ARG A 260 123.14 20.01 -10.75
C ARG A 260 122.03 20.77 -11.49
N LYS A 261 122.36 21.61 -12.47
CA LYS A 261 121.37 22.28 -13.33
C LYS A 261 120.60 21.30 -14.21
N VAL A 262 121.26 20.29 -14.77
CA VAL A 262 120.61 19.24 -15.57
C VAL A 262 119.69 18.37 -14.71
N ALA A 263 120.14 17.98 -13.51
CA ALA A 263 119.29 17.25 -12.55
C ALA A 263 118.07 18.08 -12.12
N LEU A 264 118.26 19.37 -11.79
CA LEU A 264 117.18 20.28 -11.42
C LEU A 264 116.19 20.51 -12.58
N GLN A 265 116.66 20.51 -13.83
CA GLN A 265 115.80 20.60 -15.00
C GLN A 265 114.96 19.33 -15.20
N ALA A 266 115.54 18.15 -14.97
CA ALA A 266 114.80 16.89 -15.02
C ALA A 266 113.71 16.81 -13.92
N GLU A 267 114.04 17.24 -12.69
CA GLU A 267 113.08 17.34 -11.59
C GLU A 267 111.97 18.38 -11.89
N LEU A 268 112.29 19.46 -12.60
CA LEU A 268 111.31 20.46 -13.03
C LEU A 268 110.37 19.93 -14.13
N GLU A 269 110.89 19.13 -15.06
CA GLU A 269 110.07 18.44 -16.07
C GLU A 269 109.13 17.40 -15.43
N GLU A 270 109.61 16.66 -14.43
CA GLU A 270 108.80 15.76 -13.61
C GLU A 270 107.70 16.52 -12.86
N LEU A 271 108.05 17.60 -12.16
CA LEU A 271 107.10 18.48 -11.48
C LEU A 271 106.05 19.07 -12.45
N HIS A 272 106.46 19.47 -13.66
CA HIS A 272 105.56 19.97 -14.70
C HIS A 272 104.55 18.93 -15.20
N SER A 273 104.88 17.64 -15.12
CA SER A 273 103.95 16.56 -15.43
C SER A 273 102.93 16.35 -14.31
N GLU A 274 103.33 16.49 -13.04
CA GLU A 274 102.48 16.32 -11.87
C GLU A 274 101.53 17.52 -11.62
N ILE A 275 101.95 18.74 -11.99
CA ILE A 275 101.13 19.96 -11.82
C ILE A 275 99.76 19.81 -12.51
N ALA A 276 99.69 19.14 -13.66
CA ALA A 276 98.42 18.94 -14.37
C ALA A 276 97.46 18.05 -13.58
N SER A 277 97.93 16.92 -13.04
CA SER A 277 97.11 16.01 -12.22
C SER A 277 96.70 16.64 -10.89
N VAL A 278 97.57 17.44 -10.26
CA VAL A 278 97.24 18.15 -9.03
C VAL A 278 96.21 19.26 -9.30
N ALA A 279 96.37 20.02 -10.38
CA ALA A 279 95.38 21.03 -10.78
C ALA A 279 94.01 20.42 -11.11
N GLU A 280 93.99 19.25 -11.76
CA GLU A 280 92.76 18.48 -12.00
C GLU A 280 92.10 18.06 -10.69
N MET A 281 92.83 17.45 -9.76
CA MET A 281 92.30 17.04 -8.46
C MET A 281 91.72 18.22 -7.65
N VAL A 282 92.40 19.38 -7.68
CA VAL A 282 91.93 20.58 -6.99
C VAL A 282 90.65 21.11 -7.60
N VAL A 283 90.56 21.22 -8.94
CA VAL A 283 89.34 21.70 -9.63
C VAL A 283 88.19 20.70 -9.47
N GLU A 284 88.49 19.40 -9.50
CA GLU A 284 87.52 18.33 -9.26
C GLU A 284 86.89 18.47 -7.86
N HIS A 285 87.69 18.72 -6.83
CA HIS A 285 87.21 18.87 -5.45
C HIS A 285 86.58 20.23 -5.16
N GLU A 286 87.17 21.34 -5.61
CA GLU A 286 86.71 22.71 -5.28
C GLU A 286 85.49 23.15 -6.09
N ILE A 287 85.39 22.69 -7.34
CA ILE A 287 84.43 23.26 -8.31
C ILE A 287 83.48 22.17 -8.80
N ARG A 288 84.01 21.09 -9.39
CA ARG A 288 83.16 20.09 -10.05
C ARG A 288 82.27 19.33 -9.06
N LYS A 289 82.83 18.84 -7.95
CA LYS A 289 82.08 18.09 -6.94
C LYS A 289 80.94 18.92 -6.33
N PRO A 290 81.16 20.15 -5.81
CA PRO A 290 80.07 20.99 -5.31
C PRO A 290 79.00 21.31 -6.36
N MET A 291 79.39 21.52 -7.62
CA MET A 291 78.46 21.76 -8.72
C MET A 291 77.58 20.55 -9.01
N THR A 292 78.17 19.35 -9.07
CA THR A 292 77.42 18.10 -9.27
C THR A 292 76.50 17.79 -8.09
N GLU A 293 76.97 17.96 -6.85
CA GLU A 293 76.13 17.77 -5.64
C GLU A 293 74.95 18.75 -5.61
N MET A 294 75.16 20.02 -5.99
CA MET A 294 74.10 21.02 -6.07
C MET A 294 73.07 20.66 -7.15
N LYS A 295 73.53 20.18 -8.31
CA LYS A 295 72.66 19.68 -9.38
C LYS A 295 71.82 18.51 -8.88
N GLU A 296 72.45 17.50 -8.29
CA GLU A 296 71.73 16.34 -7.76
C GLU A 296 70.70 16.73 -6.69
N ARG A 297 71.03 17.68 -5.81
CA ARG A 297 70.06 18.22 -4.83
C ARG A 297 68.87 18.86 -5.54
N LYS A 298 69.12 19.74 -6.52
CA LYS A 298 68.06 20.40 -7.30
C LYS A 298 67.20 19.38 -8.06
N ASP A 299 67.81 18.32 -8.61
CA ASP A 299 67.08 17.24 -9.29
C ASP A 299 66.26 16.39 -8.31
N ARG A 300 66.79 16.08 -7.12
CA ARG A 300 66.02 15.43 -6.05
C ARG A 300 64.84 16.29 -5.59
N ASP A 301 65.05 17.58 -5.35
CA ASP A 301 63.98 18.49 -4.93
C ASP A 301 62.90 18.61 -6.02
N ARG A 302 63.30 18.69 -7.29
CA ARG A 302 62.38 18.73 -8.43
C ARG A 302 61.60 17.42 -8.59
N THR A 303 62.26 16.28 -8.51
CA THR A 303 61.58 14.98 -8.57
C THR A 303 60.64 14.79 -7.39
N GLN A 304 61.03 15.19 -6.19
CA GLN A 304 60.18 15.18 -5.01
C GLN A 304 58.96 16.10 -5.19
N ALA A 305 59.14 17.34 -5.66
CA ALA A 305 58.04 18.24 -5.97
C ALA A 305 57.11 17.64 -7.04
N ARG A 306 57.67 17.07 -8.12
CA ARG A 306 56.90 16.40 -9.18
C ARG A 306 56.06 15.24 -8.64
N THR A 307 56.65 14.38 -7.82
CA THR A 307 55.94 13.25 -7.19
C THR A 307 54.86 13.73 -6.23
N ALA A 308 55.11 14.77 -5.43
CA ALA A 308 54.13 15.36 -4.53
C ALA A 308 52.93 15.93 -5.31
N TRP A 309 53.18 16.65 -6.40
CA TRP A 309 52.11 17.17 -7.27
C TRP A 309 51.34 16.06 -7.98
N LEU A 310 52.01 15.03 -8.47
CA LEU A 310 51.34 13.87 -9.08
C LEU A 310 50.48 13.11 -8.06
N ASN A 311 50.96 12.94 -6.83
CA ASN A 311 50.19 12.34 -5.75
C ASN A 311 48.98 13.19 -5.36
N TYR A 312 49.13 14.53 -5.36
CA TYR A 312 48.00 15.44 -5.18
C TYR A 312 46.95 15.28 -6.28
N VAL A 313 47.36 15.23 -7.55
CA VAL A 313 46.44 15.01 -8.69
C VAL A 313 45.76 13.65 -8.60
N LEU A 314 46.50 12.59 -8.28
CA LEU A 314 45.95 11.24 -8.16
C LEU A 314 44.94 11.16 -7.00
N SER A 315 45.31 11.65 -5.81
CA SER A 315 44.43 11.63 -4.64
C SER A 315 43.18 12.48 -4.83
N THR A 316 43.27 13.62 -5.52
CA THR A 316 42.09 14.45 -5.83
C THR A 316 41.15 13.75 -6.81
N LEU A 317 41.67 13.13 -7.86
CA LEU A 317 40.87 12.34 -8.80
C LEU A 317 40.24 11.09 -8.15
N GLU A 318 41.00 10.40 -7.28
CA GLU A 318 40.49 9.25 -6.52
C GLU A 318 39.37 9.67 -5.57
N TYR A 319 39.54 10.82 -4.88
CA TYR A 319 38.51 11.39 -4.01
C TYR A 319 37.25 11.77 -4.80
N MET A 320 37.39 12.43 -5.95
CA MET A 320 36.28 12.74 -6.85
C MET A 320 35.56 11.47 -7.30
N GLY A 321 36.31 10.43 -7.68
CA GLY A 321 35.75 9.13 -8.10
C GLY A 321 35.01 8.40 -6.99
N LYS A 322 35.59 8.31 -5.79
CA LYS A 322 34.94 7.71 -4.60
C LYS A 322 33.65 8.44 -4.25
N ARG A 323 33.68 9.78 -4.25
CA ARG A 323 32.49 10.59 -3.99
C ARG A 323 31.41 10.39 -5.05
N LEU A 324 31.79 10.38 -6.34
CA LEU A 324 30.84 10.11 -7.43
C LEU A 324 30.19 8.74 -7.28
N SER A 325 30.96 7.71 -6.87
CA SER A 325 30.43 6.38 -6.58
C SER A 325 29.40 6.40 -5.44
N ILE A 326 29.67 7.11 -4.34
CA ILE A 326 28.74 7.23 -3.20
C ILE A 326 27.45 7.93 -3.62
N ILE A 327 27.57 9.00 -4.42
CA ILE A 327 26.40 9.71 -4.92
C ILE A 327 25.61 8.82 -5.87
N ASN A 328 26.28 8.06 -6.74
CA ASN A 328 25.64 7.15 -7.69
C ASN A 328 24.87 6.01 -6.99
N THR A 329 25.43 5.43 -5.92
CA THR A 329 24.71 4.43 -5.11
C THR A 329 23.50 5.07 -4.43
N GLY A 330 23.65 6.28 -3.86
CA GLY A 330 22.54 7.00 -3.24
C GLY A 330 21.43 7.35 -4.23
N THR A 331 21.77 7.79 -5.45
CA THR A 331 20.77 8.03 -6.51
C THR A 331 20.04 6.75 -6.91
N GLN A 332 20.77 5.64 -7.03
CA GLN A 332 20.18 4.36 -7.39
C GLN A 332 19.20 3.88 -6.33
N ASP A 333 19.56 3.97 -5.04
CA ASP A 333 18.68 3.62 -3.93
C ASP A 333 17.40 4.48 -3.93
N THR A 334 17.51 5.79 -4.19
CA THR A 334 16.33 6.67 -4.28
C THR A 334 15.43 6.35 -5.49
N ASP A 335 16.01 5.95 -6.62
CA ASP A 335 15.26 5.57 -7.81
C ASP A 335 14.56 4.21 -7.63
N GLU A 336 15.24 3.24 -7.03
CA GLU A 336 14.67 1.94 -6.66
C GLU A 336 13.52 2.12 -5.65
N PHE A 337 13.71 2.98 -4.64
CA PHE A 337 12.64 3.32 -3.69
C PHE A 337 11.45 4.01 -4.37
N GLN A 338 11.69 4.93 -5.30
CA GLN A 338 10.60 5.55 -6.07
C GLN A 338 9.84 4.52 -6.92
N GLN A 339 10.54 3.58 -7.56
CA GLN A 339 9.89 2.50 -8.32
C GLN A 339 9.04 1.63 -7.40
N ALA A 340 9.57 1.25 -6.23
CA ALA A 340 8.83 0.50 -5.22
C ALA A 340 7.59 1.28 -4.77
N LEU A 341 7.72 2.57 -4.45
CA LEU A 341 6.60 3.43 -4.07
C LEU A 341 5.53 3.51 -5.17
N ALA A 342 5.92 3.69 -6.43
CA ALA A 342 5.01 3.68 -7.57
C ALA A 342 4.28 2.33 -7.73
N HIS A 343 4.97 1.21 -7.50
CA HIS A 343 4.35 -0.12 -7.50
C HIS A 343 3.34 -0.29 -6.37
N VAL A 344 3.67 0.16 -5.15
CA VAL A 344 2.73 0.11 -4.02
C VAL A 344 1.55 1.04 -4.29
N GLN A 345 1.77 2.24 -4.84
CA GLN A 345 0.70 3.19 -5.20
C GLN A 345 -0.24 2.60 -6.25
N ALA A 346 0.29 1.95 -7.29
CA ALA A 346 -0.51 1.25 -8.28
C ALA A 346 -1.28 0.05 -7.69
N ALA A 347 -0.68 -0.68 -6.75
CA ALA A 347 -1.34 -1.79 -6.06
C ALA A 347 -2.43 -1.30 -5.09
N ALA A 348 -2.20 -0.19 -4.40
CA ALA A 348 -3.16 0.48 -3.53
C ALA A 348 -4.35 0.98 -4.35
N ALA A 349 -4.12 1.70 -5.46
CA ALA A 349 -5.18 2.19 -6.35
C ALA A 349 -6.08 1.07 -6.92
N LYS A 350 -5.55 -0.14 -7.13
CA LYS A 350 -6.34 -1.31 -7.57
C LYS A 350 -7.16 -1.96 -6.45
N ARG A 351 -6.72 -1.82 -5.19
CA ARG A 351 -7.35 -2.45 -4.02
C ARG A 351 -8.28 -1.51 -3.27
N THR A 352 -8.10 -0.20 -3.42
CA THR A 352 -9.06 0.80 -2.98
C THR A 352 -10.35 0.58 -3.76
N PRO A 353 -11.47 0.24 -3.09
CA PRO A 353 -12.75 0.18 -3.77
C PRO A 353 -12.99 1.55 -4.41
N GLU A 354 -13.40 1.56 -5.67
CA GLU A 354 -13.91 2.75 -6.35
C GLU A 354 -15.25 3.07 -5.71
N THR A 355 -15.21 3.63 -4.51
CA THR A 355 -16.39 4.12 -3.80
C THR A 355 -16.88 5.28 -4.64
N GLN A 356 -17.86 4.98 -5.49
CA GLN A 356 -18.59 5.96 -6.27
C GLN A 356 -18.85 7.16 -5.37
N ALA A 357 -18.38 8.31 -5.85
CA ALA A 357 -18.67 9.62 -5.31
C ALA A 357 -20.19 9.86 -5.30
N LEU A 358 -20.89 9.27 -4.34
CA LEU A 358 -22.18 9.78 -3.89
C LEU A 358 -21.86 10.97 -3.01
N ALA A 359 -21.92 12.14 -3.66
CA ALA A 359 -22.12 13.45 -3.11
C ALA A 359 -21.37 13.75 -1.80
N ALA A 360 -20.38 14.62 -1.92
CA ALA A 360 -19.87 15.43 -0.83
C ALA A 360 -21.01 16.02 0.01
N THR A 361 -21.39 15.34 1.09
CA THR A 361 -22.04 15.96 2.23
C THR A 361 -20.98 16.74 3.00
N PRO A 362 -21.26 18.00 3.36
CA PRO A 362 -20.25 18.91 3.88
C PRO A 362 -19.71 18.38 5.20
N GLY A 363 -18.40 18.51 5.37
CA GLY A 363 -17.68 18.10 6.57
C GLY A 363 -18.36 18.59 7.84
N LEU A 364 -19.05 17.68 8.52
CA LEU A 364 -19.21 17.76 9.96
C LEU A 364 -17.80 17.58 10.52
N LYS A 365 -17.16 18.72 10.79
CA LYS A 365 -15.94 18.81 11.58
C LYS A 365 -16.11 17.92 12.80
N ARG A 366 -15.51 16.73 12.73
CA ARG A 366 -15.37 15.86 13.89
C ARG A 366 -14.51 16.67 14.85
N MET A 367 -15.19 17.13 15.89
CA MET A 367 -14.61 17.81 17.02
C MET A 367 -13.49 16.93 17.54
N ASN A 368 -12.25 17.38 17.33
CA ASN A 368 -11.08 16.79 17.94
C ASN A 368 -11.37 16.69 19.43
N SER A 369 -11.55 15.46 19.93
CA SER A 369 -11.52 15.17 21.35
C SER A 369 -10.07 15.35 21.82
N SER A 370 -9.69 16.62 21.98
CA SER A 370 -8.51 16.98 22.73
C SER A 370 -8.77 16.61 24.18
N THR A 371 -8.32 15.44 24.60
CA THR A 371 -7.95 15.21 25.99
C THR A 371 -6.70 16.04 26.28
N SER A 372 -6.89 17.35 26.41
CA SER A 372 -5.96 18.27 27.04
C SER A 372 -6.74 18.98 28.13
N ALA A 373 -6.87 18.27 29.25
CA ALA A 373 -7.36 18.85 30.48
C ALA A 373 -6.41 19.99 30.92
N PHE A 374 -7.01 21.16 31.17
CA PHE A 374 -6.51 22.22 32.05
C PHE A 374 -5.08 22.76 31.84
N THR A 375 -5.01 23.92 31.18
CA THR A 375 -4.36 25.11 31.78
C THR A 375 -5.06 26.38 31.27
N PRO A 376 -5.58 27.25 32.16
CA PRO A 376 -6.04 28.57 31.73
C PRO A 376 -4.83 29.40 31.28
N MET A 377 -4.91 30.02 30.10
CA MET A 377 -3.97 31.07 29.69
C MET A 377 -4.15 32.28 30.60
N VAL A 378 -3.51 32.26 31.77
CA VAL A 378 -3.27 33.47 32.54
C VAL A 378 -2.10 34.18 31.88
N LYS A 379 -2.37 35.33 31.27
CA LYS A 379 -1.34 36.28 30.84
C LYS A 379 -0.63 36.82 32.09
N LEU A 380 0.35 36.09 32.61
CA LEU A 380 1.28 36.61 33.59
C LEU A 380 2.43 37.28 32.85
N LYS A 381 2.50 38.60 32.95
CA LYS A 381 3.69 39.38 32.61
C LYS A 381 4.87 38.78 33.38
N PRO A 382 6.00 38.46 32.74
CA PRO A 382 7.20 38.08 33.50
C PRO A 382 7.75 39.34 34.15
N THR A 383 7.75 39.36 35.49
CA THR A 383 8.65 40.20 36.28
C THR A 383 10.06 39.74 35.99
N SER A 384 10.87 40.63 35.41
CA SER A 384 12.27 40.39 35.09
C SER A 384 13.09 40.08 36.34
N THR A 385 13.79 38.95 36.37
CA THR A 385 14.94 38.78 37.26
C THR A 385 16.17 38.16 36.60
N LEU A 386 16.07 37.58 35.39
CA LEU A 386 17.21 37.06 34.63
C LEU A 386 17.06 37.31 33.12
N GLU A 387 17.98 38.09 32.53
CA GLU A 387 18.07 38.28 31.07
C GLU A 387 18.59 36.99 30.39
N LEU A 388 17.72 36.00 30.22
CA LEU A 388 18.00 34.87 29.32
C LEU A 388 17.68 35.26 27.87
N PRO A 389 18.48 34.82 26.88
CA PRO A 389 18.17 34.99 25.46
C PRO A 389 16.75 34.53 25.12
N VAL A 390 16.02 35.31 24.31
CA VAL A 390 14.61 35.06 23.94
C VAL A 390 14.40 33.65 23.38
N ALA A 391 15.34 33.13 22.61
CA ALA A 391 15.30 31.77 22.07
C ALA A 391 15.28 30.67 23.16
N LEU A 392 15.98 30.89 24.28
CA LEU A 392 15.98 29.94 25.40
C LEU A 392 14.69 30.05 26.21
N GLN A 393 14.12 31.24 26.35
CA GLN A 393 12.82 31.43 27.01
C GLN A 393 11.70 30.73 26.22
N ASP A 394 11.70 30.85 24.89
CA ASP A 394 10.76 30.15 24.02
C ASP A 394 10.97 28.63 24.05
N ALA A 395 12.23 28.16 24.04
CA ALA A 395 12.53 26.73 24.15
C ALA A 395 12.05 26.13 25.48
N LEU A 396 12.23 26.83 26.61
CA LEU A 396 11.73 26.40 27.91
C LEU A 396 10.20 26.39 27.97
N ARG A 397 9.55 27.35 27.30
CA ARG A 397 8.10 27.41 27.19
C ARG A 397 7.54 26.28 26.32
N HIS A 398 8.17 25.97 25.19
CA HIS A 398 7.85 24.80 24.37
C HIS A 398 8.10 23.50 25.13
N ALA A 399 9.13 23.49 25.98
CA ALA A 399 9.39 22.39 26.89
C ALA A 399 8.48 22.40 28.12
N GLY A 400 7.52 23.32 28.28
CA GLY A 400 6.57 23.34 29.40
C GLY A 400 7.20 23.50 30.79
N ILE A 401 8.41 24.03 30.88
CA ILE A 401 9.14 24.24 32.14
C ILE A 401 8.88 25.68 32.60
N SER A 402 8.18 25.85 33.71
CA SER A 402 7.90 27.18 34.27
C SER A 402 9.15 27.78 34.92
N PHE A 403 9.61 28.92 34.41
CA PHE A 403 10.75 29.66 34.93
C PHE A 403 10.28 30.73 35.91
N SER A 404 10.58 30.55 37.20
CA SER A 404 10.26 31.51 38.26
C SER A 404 11.38 31.62 39.30
N GLN A 405 12.61 31.26 38.93
CA GLN A 405 13.71 31.12 39.88
C GLN A 405 14.86 32.07 39.55
N ASP A 406 15.39 32.71 40.59
CA ASP A 406 16.36 33.81 40.50
C ASP A 406 17.81 33.35 40.28
N ASN A 407 18.08 32.04 40.17
CA ASN A 407 19.43 31.51 39.98
C ASN A 407 19.53 30.47 38.84
N ILE A 408 20.62 30.53 38.06
CA ILE A 408 20.87 29.64 36.91
C ILE A 408 21.05 28.18 37.37
N GLU A 409 21.66 27.96 38.53
CA GLU A 409 21.88 26.63 39.10
C GLU A 409 20.54 25.92 39.38
N SER A 410 19.55 26.64 39.91
CA SER A 410 18.21 26.07 40.16
C SER A 410 17.45 25.73 38.87
N LEU A 411 17.66 26.49 37.78
CA LEU A 411 17.11 26.15 36.46
C LEU A 411 17.75 24.86 35.91
N GLN A 412 19.05 24.69 36.12
CA GLN A 412 19.75 23.48 35.71
C GLN A 412 19.21 22.25 36.45
N ASP A 413 18.97 22.35 37.75
CA ASP A 413 18.38 21.26 38.55
C ASP A 413 16.97 20.89 38.08
N VAL A 414 16.12 21.89 37.80
CA VAL A 414 14.77 21.68 37.27
C VAL A 414 14.81 21.03 35.88
N LEU A 415 15.76 21.42 35.02
CA LEU A 415 15.95 20.81 33.70
C LEU A 415 16.40 19.35 33.80
N GLN A 416 17.36 19.06 34.68
CA GLN A 416 17.81 17.69 34.93
C GLN A 416 16.69 16.81 35.48
N GLN A 417 15.92 17.33 36.44
CA GLN A 417 14.76 16.63 36.97
C GLN A 417 13.69 16.39 35.91
N ALA A 418 13.36 17.39 35.09
CA ALA A 418 12.41 17.25 33.99
C ALA A 418 12.87 16.25 32.91
N GLN A 419 14.18 16.20 32.63
CA GLN A 419 14.77 15.23 31.72
C GLN A 419 14.63 13.80 32.26
N LEU A 420 14.96 13.59 33.55
CA LEU A 420 14.81 12.28 34.20
C LEU A 420 13.34 11.84 34.25
N GLU A 421 12.42 12.72 34.62
CA GLU A 421 10.99 12.41 34.67
C GLU A 421 10.42 12.06 33.29
N ARG A 422 10.84 12.77 32.24
CA ARG A 422 10.41 12.47 30.86
C ARG A 422 11.02 11.19 30.33
N GLY A 423 12.30 10.93 30.61
CA GLY A 423 12.95 9.67 30.26
C GLY A 423 12.23 8.49 30.90
N LYS A 424 11.88 8.61 32.19
CA LYS A 424 11.10 7.60 32.89
C LYS A 424 9.70 7.41 32.30
N LYS A 425 8.95 8.49 32.06
CA LYS A 425 7.63 8.42 31.42
C LYS A 425 7.68 7.77 30.04
N LEU A 426 8.71 8.08 29.25
CA LEU A 426 8.91 7.47 27.94
C LEU A 426 9.13 5.96 28.06
N GLN A 427 9.97 5.53 29.01
CA GLN A 427 10.19 4.12 29.30
C GLN A 427 8.88 3.44 29.76
N ASP A 428 8.14 4.03 30.69
CA ASP A 428 6.86 3.52 31.16
C ASP A 428 5.85 3.39 29.99
N HIS A 429 5.84 4.36 29.06
CA HIS A 429 5.02 4.28 27.85
C HIS A 429 5.46 3.15 26.91
N TYR A 430 6.76 2.95 26.71
CA TYR A 430 7.26 1.82 25.92
C TYR A 430 6.89 0.47 26.55
N GLU A 431 7.06 0.32 27.86
CA GLU A 431 6.71 -0.91 28.57
C GLU A 431 5.19 -1.15 28.53
N SER A 432 4.38 -0.12 28.75
CA SER A 432 2.91 -0.22 28.69
C SER A 432 2.39 -0.51 27.28
N THR A 433 2.99 0.07 26.24
CA THR A 433 2.58 -0.20 24.85
C THR A 433 3.04 -1.58 24.40
N ALA A 434 4.26 -1.98 24.76
CA ALA A 434 4.76 -3.32 24.48
C ALA A 434 3.87 -4.39 25.13
N THR A 435 3.57 -4.27 26.42
CA THR A 435 2.69 -5.22 27.13
C THR A 435 1.28 -5.24 26.53
N SER A 436 0.68 -4.08 26.27
CA SER A 436 -0.65 -4.00 25.64
C SER A 436 -0.70 -4.65 24.25
N ILE A 437 0.35 -4.49 23.43
CA ILE A 437 0.44 -5.14 22.11
C ILE A 437 0.59 -6.65 22.26
N HIS A 438 1.43 -7.10 23.20
CA HIS A 438 1.62 -8.54 23.45
C HIS A 438 0.33 -9.20 23.95
N ASP A 439 -0.38 -8.56 24.88
CA ASP A 439 -1.66 -9.07 25.39
C ASP A 439 -2.73 -9.12 24.29
N GLY A 440 -2.82 -8.07 23.47
CA GLY A 440 -3.75 -8.03 22.33
C GLY A 440 -3.43 -9.09 21.27
N LEU A 441 -2.16 -9.39 21.03
CA LEU A 441 -1.73 -10.46 20.12
C LEU A 441 -2.01 -11.85 20.71
N ALA A 442 -1.77 -12.04 22.01
CA ALA A 442 -2.06 -13.29 22.72
C ALA A 442 -3.56 -13.59 22.75
N GLU A 443 -4.40 -12.58 22.98
CA GLU A 443 -5.86 -12.74 22.93
C GLU A 443 -6.34 -13.10 21.52
N ARG A 444 -5.84 -12.40 20.48
CA ARG A 444 -6.23 -12.68 19.09
C ARG A 444 -5.75 -14.06 18.62
N SER A 445 -4.52 -14.45 18.95
CA SER A 445 -3.98 -15.76 18.59
C SER A 445 -4.69 -16.90 19.32
N SER A 446 -4.93 -16.76 20.63
CA SER A 446 -5.68 -17.77 21.38
C SER A 446 -7.12 -17.92 20.87
N LYS A 447 -7.77 -16.81 20.51
CA LYS A 447 -9.10 -16.84 19.88
C LYS A 447 -9.07 -17.52 18.50
N ALA A 448 -8.11 -17.17 17.65
CA ALA A 448 -7.93 -17.80 16.35
C ALA A 448 -7.70 -19.31 16.47
N ASP A 449 -6.89 -19.74 17.44
CA ASP A 449 -6.66 -21.15 17.72
C ASP A 449 -7.92 -21.87 18.22
N THR A 450 -8.73 -21.21 19.07
CA THR A 450 -10.02 -21.78 19.50
C THR A 450 -11.00 -21.90 18.34
N ASP A 451 -11.06 -20.91 17.46
CA ASP A 451 -11.93 -20.91 16.29
C ASP A 451 -11.47 -21.98 15.28
N LEU A 452 -10.16 -22.12 15.06
CA LEU A 452 -9.56 -23.15 14.22
C LEU A 452 -9.90 -24.54 14.78
N ARG A 453 -9.73 -24.78 16.08
CA ARG A 453 -10.13 -26.03 16.72
C ARG A 453 -11.63 -26.28 16.60
N ALA A 454 -12.47 -25.26 16.72
CA ALA A 454 -13.91 -25.38 16.51
C ALA A 454 -14.25 -25.80 15.07
N ILE A 455 -13.59 -25.19 14.08
CA ILE A 455 -13.75 -25.54 12.66
C ILE A 455 -13.28 -26.98 12.39
N LEU A 456 -12.07 -27.36 12.84
CA LEU A 456 -11.56 -28.71 12.66
C LEU A 456 -12.45 -29.75 13.33
N SER A 457 -12.92 -29.48 14.56
CA SER A 457 -13.82 -30.41 15.27
C SER A 457 -15.17 -30.56 14.56
N ALA A 458 -15.71 -29.50 13.94
CA ALA A 458 -16.90 -29.57 13.12
C ALA A 458 -16.66 -30.35 11.82
N LEU A 459 -15.53 -30.10 11.15
CA LEU A 459 -15.16 -30.75 9.89
C LEU A 459 -14.93 -32.26 10.08
N TYR A 460 -14.27 -32.66 11.16
CA TYR A 460 -13.96 -34.05 11.47
C TYR A 460 -14.99 -34.72 12.38
N LYS A 461 -16.14 -34.09 12.64
CA LYS A 461 -17.21 -34.64 13.49
C LYS A 461 -17.69 -36.03 13.05
N HIS A 462 -17.62 -36.29 11.74
CA HIS A 462 -18.06 -37.53 11.11
C HIS A 462 -16.90 -38.43 10.66
N ALA A 463 -15.65 -38.03 10.91
CA ALA A 463 -14.48 -38.84 10.61
C ALA A 463 -14.14 -39.73 11.82
N PRO A 464 -13.79 -41.01 11.61
CA PRO A 464 -13.28 -41.84 12.69
C PRO A 464 -12.03 -41.15 13.29
N PHE A 465 -12.03 -40.98 14.62
CA PHE A 465 -10.98 -40.33 15.42
C PHE A 465 -10.84 -38.80 15.33
N GLN A 466 -11.79 -38.06 14.72
CA GLN A 466 -11.72 -36.59 14.60
C GLN A 466 -10.41 -36.07 13.95
N GLN A 467 -9.74 -36.92 13.17
CA GLN A 467 -8.49 -36.61 12.48
C GLN A 467 -8.62 -36.90 10.99
N ALA A 468 -7.80 -36.23 10.18
CA ALA A 468 -7.67 -36.51 8.76
C ALA A 468 -6.98 -37.86 8.56
N SER A 469 -7.75 -38.94 8.35
CA SER A 469 -7.19 -40.17 7.80
C SER A 469 -6.91 -39.95 6.32
N LEU A 470 -5.64 -39.74 5.98
CA LEU A 470 -5.18 -39.63 4.59
C LEU A 470 -5.09 -41.00 3.89
N MET A 471 -5.27 -42.09 4.62
CA MET A 471 -5.29 -43.45 4.09
C MET A 471 -6.73 -43.96 3.97
N ASN A 472 -7.03 -44.58 2.82
CA ASN A 472 -8.27 -45.33 2.62
C ASN A 472 -8.26 -46.52 3.60
N PRO A 473 -9.27 -46.68 4.47
CA PRO A 473 -9.31 -47.78 5.43
C PRO A 473 -9.21 -49.16 4.79
N GLU A 474 -9.72 -49.34 3.57
CA GLU A 474 -9.60 -50.60 2.83
C GLU A 474 -8.14 -50.91 2.44
N LEU A 475 -7.36 -49.89 2.08
CA LEU A 475 -5.93 -50.05 1.79
C LEU A 475 -5.15 -50.36 3.06
N ASP A 476 -5.50 -49.75 4.20
CA ASP A 476 -4.84 -50.02 5.49
C ASP A 476 -5.14 -51.45 5.99
N GLU A 477 -6.38 -51.94 5.82
CA GLU A 477 -6.73 -53.33 6.10
C GLU A 477 -6.01 -54.31 5.17
N GLN A 478 -5.90 -53.99 3.87
CA GLN A 478 -5.13 -54.79 2.92
C GLN A 478 -3.64 -54.81 3.26
N LEU A 479 -3.07 -53.68 3.68
CA LEU A 479 -1.66 -53.59 4.08
C LEU A 479 -1.39 -54.42 5.33
N LYS A 480 -2.27 -54.33 6.34
CA LYS A 480 -2.21 -55.18 7.53
C LYS A 480 -2.36 -56.66 7.20
N ALA A 481 -3.25 -57.02 6.26
CA ALA A 481 -3.40 -58.40 5.81
C ALA A 481 -2.13 -58.91 5.10
N MET A 482 -1.51 -58.09 4.24
CA MET A 482 -0.24 -58.42 3.58
C MET A 482 0.91 -58.52 4.57
N GLU A 483 0.96 -57.67 5.60
CA GLU A 483 1.97 -57.71 6.65
C GLU A 483 1.85 -59.02 7.47
N LEU A 484 0.62 -59.42 7.82
CA LEU A 484 0.35 -60.70 8.49
C LEU A 484 0.68 -61.90 7.59
N GLU A 485 0.46 -61.78 6.28
CA GLU A 485 0.86 -62.80 5.31
C GLU A 485 2.39 -62.90 5.21
N LEU A 486 3.10 -61.77 5.15
CA LEU A 486 4.57 -61.72 5.17
C LEU A 486 5.15 -62.30 6.45
N GLU A 487 4.63 -61.94 7.62
CA GLU A 487 5.08 -62.53 8.90
C GLU A 487 4.87 -64.05 8.94
N ASN A 488 3.76 -64.53 8.41
CA ASN A 488 3.53 -65.97 8.30
C ASN A 488 4.49 -66.63 7.33
N LYS A 489 4.79 -65.99 6.19
CA LYS A 489 5.76 -66.50 5.22
C LYS A 489 7.18 -66.49 5.76
N ASP A 490 7.59 -65.46 6.49
CA ASP A 490 8.88 -65.41 7.18
C ASP A 490 8.98 -66.50 8.24
N ARG A 491 7.90 -66.74 8.99
CA ARG A 491 7.85 -67.84 9.96
C ARG A 491 7.92 -69.21 9.30
N GLU A 492 7.22 -69.41 8.18
CA GLU A 492 7.34 -70.62 7.36
C GLU A 492 8.76 -70.79 6.81
N LEU A 493 9.44 -69.71 6.44
CA LEU A 493 10.80 -69.72 5.93
C LEU A 493 11.82 -70.05 7.04
N LEU A 494 11.64 -69.47 8.23
CA LEU A 494 12.40 -69.82 9.44
C LEU A 494 12.22 -71.30 9.82
N ASP A 495 11.00 -71.82 9.73
CA ASP A 495 10.72 -73.24 9.98
C ASP A 495 11.33 -74.14 8.87
N ALA A 496 11.31 -73.69 7.62
CA ALA A 496 11.93 -74.40 6.50
C ALA A 496 13.46 -74.44 6.62
N GLU A 497 14.12 -73.32 6.94
CA GLU A 497 15.55 -73.27 7.22
C GLU A 497 15.93 -74.15 8.41
N GLY A 498 15.11 -74.16 9.47
CA GLY A 498 15.28 -75.07 10.60
C GLY A 498 15.13 -76.55 10.23
N SER A 499 14.32 -76.86 9.21
CA SER A 499 14.10 -78.23 8.72
C SER A 499 15.20 -78.71 7.78
N GLU A 500 15.74 -77.87 6.89
CA GLU A 500 16.87 -78.21 6.01
C GLU A 500 18.22 -78.27 6.76
N LEU A 501 18.33 -77.61 7.91
CA LEU A 501 19.47 -77.70 8.84
C LEU A 501 19.30 -78.79 9.92
N SER A 502 18.22 -79.59 9.86
CA SER A 502 17.99 -80.64 10.84
C SER A 502 18.93 -81.82 10.65
N LEU A 503 19.84 -82.02 11.61
CA LEU A 503 20.71 -83.20 11.81
C LEU A 503 19.94 -84.54 11.93
N SER A 504 18.61 -84.50 11.83
CA SER A 504 17.72 -85.67 11.86
C SER A 504 17.34 -86.20 10.47
N ASP A 505 17.66 -85.48 9.37
CA ASP A 505 17.40 -85.99 8.02
C ASP A 505 18.26 -87.23 7.74
N PRO A 506 17.65 -88.38 7.37
CA PRO A 506 18.37 -89.62 7.07
C PRO A 506 19.46 -89.45 6.01
N LYS A 507 19.34 -88.48 5.09
CA LYS A 507 20.38 -88.20 4.08
C LYS A 507 21.60 -87.50 4.69
N VAL A 508 21.40 -86.58 5.64
CA VAL A 508 22.48 -85.87 6.35
C VAL A 508 23.21 -86.83 7.30
N ARG A 509 22.50 -87.73 7.99
CA ARG A 509 23.15 -88.81 8.77
C ARG A 509 23.95 -89.77 7.91
N ALA A 510 23.42 -90.16 6.75
CA ALA A 510 24.14 -91.04 5.83
C ALA A 510 25.41 -90.38 5.28
N PHE A 511 25.40 -89.06 5.08
CA PHE A 511 26.57 -88.30 4.66
C PHE A 511 27.63 -88.20 5.77
N ILE A 512 27.22 -87.83 6.99
CA ILE A 512 28.13 -87.74 8.15
C ILE A 512 28.72 -89.11 8.50
N GLY A 513 27.93 -90.19 8.43
CA GLY A 513 28.44 -91.55 8.67
C GLY A 513 29.42 -92.05 7.60
N LYS A 514 29.36 -91.49 6.38
CA LYS A 514 30.20 -91.91 5.25
C LYS A 514 31.50 -91.10 5.11
N TYR A 515 31.52 -89.85 5.58
CA TYR A 515 32.66 -88.94 5.43
C TYR A 515 33.17 -88.33 6.75
N GLY A 516 32.51 -88.61 7.88
CA GLY A 516 32.92 -88.16 9.21
C GLY A 516 33.85 -89.17 9.89
N LYS A 517 35.11 -89.21 9.48
CA LYS A 517 36.25 -89.65 10.30
C LYS A 517 37.44 -88.75 10.06
#